data_AF-A0A2R8CBR5-F1
#
_entry.id   AF-A0A2R8CBR5-F1
#
_cell.length_a   1.000
_cell.length_b   1.000
_cell.length_c   1.000
_cell.angle_alpha   90.00
_cell.angle_beta   90.00
_cell.angle_gamma   90.00
#
_symmetry.space_group_name_H-M   'P 1'
#
loop_
_entity.id
_entity.type
_entity.pdbx_description
1 polymer ?
#
loop_
_entity_poly.entity_id
_entity_poly.type
_entity_poly.pdbx_seq_one_letter_code
_entity_poly.pdbx_strand_id
1 'polypeptide(L)'
;MQMGNLQLITLWAGDRFLGGTANLIDRQLAVLHSVAEGRDDDAGVDVGILLSVEMVSRAAQMRVSWVDLDHGDYDYKYRLGAQDRSVSYLTLRRRSRSRAMQFDPAMAPFAVKATREFIRAQDPDKARTAMAQLRRHALE
;
A
#
# COMPACT_ATOMS: atom_id res chain seq x y z
N MET A 1 6.96 -22.52 -10.96
CA MET A 1 6.57 -21.27 -10.30
C MET A 1 7.00 -20.14 -11.22
N GLN A 2 6.07 -19.48 -11.91
CA GLN A 2 6.40 -18.38 -12.82
C GLN A 2 6.53 -17.11 -11.97
N MET A 3 7.72 -16.52 -11.91
CA MET A 3 7.91 -15.24 -11.23
C MET A 3 7.10 -14.16 -11.98
N GLY A 4 6.35 -13.35 -11.23
CA GLY A 4 5.68 -12.17 -11.79
C GLY A 4 6.72 -11.20 -12.36
N ASN A 5 6.38 -10.51 -13.46
CA ASN A 5 7.29 -9.53 -14.04
C ASN A 5 7.08 -8.18 -13.35
N LEU A 6 8.17 -7.58 -12.87
CA LEU A 6 8.18 -6.22 -12.35
C LEU A 6 8.63 -5.25 -13.46
N GLN A 7 7.84 -4.22 -13.72
CA GLN A 7 8.23 -3.09 -14.56
C GLN A 7 8.48 -1.88 -13.66
N LEU A 8 9.71 -1.37 -13.69
CA LEU A 8 10.10 -0.13 -13.02
C LEU A 8 10.19 1.00 -14.06
N ILE A 9 9.44 2.07 -13.85
CA ILE A 9 9.53 3.30 -14.65
C ILE A 9 10.12 4.37 -13.74
N THR A 10 11.19 5.03 -14.17
CA THR A 10 11.82 6.12 -13.44
C THR A 10 11.86 7.38 -14.29
N LEU A 11 11.49 8.51 -13.70
CA LEU A 11 11.57 9.83 -14.30
C LEU A 11 12.75 10.61 -13.74
N TRP A 12 13.55 11.19 -14.64
CA TRP A 12 14.73 11.98 -14.33
C TRP A 12 14.71 13.27 -15.12
N ALA A 13 15.23 14.35 -14.54
CA ALA A 13 15.56 15.60 -15.23
C ALA A 13 17.07 15.85 -15.12
N GLY A 14 17.81 15.46 -16.15
CA GLY A 14 19.27 15.34 -16.06
C GLY A 14 19.63 14.34 -14.97
N ASP A 15 20.42 14.78 -13.99
CA ASP A 15 20.87 13.95 -12.86
C ASP A 15 19.90 13.95 -11.66
N ARG A 16 18.83 14.76 -11.71
CA ARG A 16 17.82 14.81 -10.63
C ARG A 16 16.78 13.72 -10.85
N PHE A 17 16.68 12.79 -9.91
CA PHE A 17 15.56 11.85 -9.86
C PHE A 17 14.28 12.60 -9.47
N LEU A 18 13.24 12.48 -10.28
CA LEU A 18 11.95 13.13 -10.03
C LEU A 18 10.91 12.14 -9.50
N GLY A 19 11.06 10.85 -9.77
CA GLY A 19 10.12 9.85 -9.26
C GLY A 19 10.17 8.54 -10.01
N GLY A 20 9.39 7.57 -9.55
CA GLY A 20 9.24 6.30 -10.23
C GLY A 20 8.03 5.52 -9.75
N THR A 21 7.62 4.56 -10.58
CA THR A 21 6.54 3.61 -10.29
C THR A 21 7.02 2.17 -10.50
N ALA A 22 6.64 1.31 -9.58
CA ALA A 22 6.88 -0.12 -9.59
C ALA A 22 5.56 -0.85 -9.90
N ASN A 23 5.55 -1.60 -11.00
CA ASN A 23 4.34 -2.17 -11.58
C ASN A 23 4.46 -3.68 -11.72
N LEU A 24 3.47 -4.41 -11.21
CA LEU A 24 3.37 -5.86 -11.40
C LEU A 24 2.59 -6.14 -12.69
N ILE A 25 3.16 -6.98 -13.56
CA ILE A 25 2.47 -7.43 -14.77
C ILE A 25 1.94 -8.85 -14.53
N ASP A 26 0.62 -8.96 -14.43
CA ASP A 26 -0.08 -10.25 -14.46
C ASP A 26 -0.45 -10.60 -15.90
N ARG A 27 0.32 -11.50 -16.50
CA ARG A 27 0.06 -11.96 -17.88
C ARG A 27 -1.12 -12.90 -17.99
N GLN A 28 -1.48 -13.60 -16.91
CA GLN A 28 -2.60 -14.53 -16.91
C GLN A 28 -3.92 -13.78 -16.93
N LEU A 29 -4.01 -12.71 -16.13
CA LEU A 29 -5.18 -11.83 -16.12
C LEU A 29 -5.12 -10.73 -17.19
N ALA A 30 -3.97 -10.57 -17.85
CA ALA A 30 -3.67 -9.46 -18.76
C ALA A 30 -3.90 -8.11 -18.07
N VAL A 31 -3.26 -7.90 -16.92
CA VAL A 31 -3.39 -6.71 -16.08
C VAL A 31 -2.02 -6.18 -15.71
N LEU A 32 -1.91 -4.86 -15.62
CA LEU A 32 -0.80 -4.20 -14.97
C LEU A 32 -1.30 -3.52 -13.69
N HIS A 33 -0.67 -3.83 -12.56
CA HIS A 33 -0.97 -3.22 -11.26
C HIS A 33 0.13 -2.26 -10.84
N SER A 34 -0.24 -1.01 -10.56
CA SER A 34 0.64 -0.10 -9.81
C SER A 34 0.72 -0.57 -8.37
N VAL A 35 1.94 -0.76 -7.84
CA VAL A 35 2.17 -1.30 -6.48
C VAL A 35 2.84 -0.29 -5.57
N ALA A 36 3.72 0.53 -6.13
CA ALA A 36 4.37 1.61 -5.39
C ALA A 36 4.72 2.75 -6.33
N GLU A 37 4.52 3.97 -5.86
CA GLU A 37 4.93 5.20 -6.51
C GLU A 37 5.71 6.06 -5.51
N GLY A 38 6.77 6.70 -5.98
CA GLY A 38 7.45 7.77 -5.26
C GLY A 38 7.69 8.92 -6.22
N ARG A 39 7.47 10.15 -5.77
CA ARG A 39 7.64 11.35 -6.60
C ARG A 39 8.15 12.52 -5.79
N ASP A 40 8.82 13.41 -6.49
CA ASP A 40 9.26 14.72 -6.04
C ASP A 40 8.12 15.72 -6.29
N ASP A 41 7.38 16.05 -5.23
CA ASP A 41 6.26 16.98 -5.32
C ASP A 41 6.72 18.44 -5.60
N ASP A 42 8.01 18.74 -5.45
CA ASP A 42 8.64 20.05 -5.71
C ASP A 42 9.31 20.10 -7.11
N ALA A 43 8.99 19.17 -8.00
CA ALA A 43 9.55 19.10 -9.35
C ALA A 43 9.07 20.24 -10.28
N GLY A 44 8.05 21.01 -9.90
CA GLY A 44 7.45 22.07 -10.73
C GLY A 44 6.62 21.56 -11.92
N VAL A 45 6.47 20.25 -12.03
CA VAL A 45 5.60 19.53 -12.97
C VAL A 45 4.85 18.45 -12.21
N ASP A 46 3.72 18.00 -12.74
CA ASP A 46 3.01 16.86 -12.18
C ASP A 46 3.77 15.58 -12.57
N VAL A 47 4.58 15.06 -11.64
CA VAL A 47 5.34 13.81 -11.85
C VAL A 47 4.41 12.61 -11.93
N GLY A 48 3.31 12.62 -11.16
CA GLY A 48 2.36 11.51 -11.10
C GLY A 48 1.68 11.27 -12.44
N ILE A 49 1.24 12.35 -13.12
CA ILE A 49 0.65 12.22 -14.46
C ILE A 49 1.67 11.73 -15.50
N LEU A 50 2.92 12.21 -15.46
CA LEU A 50 3.95 11.79 -16.42
C LEU A 50 4.29 10.30 -16.27
N LEU A 51 4.48 9.83 -15.04
CA LEU A 51 4.72 8.42 -14.75
C LEU A 51 3.51 7.56 -15.16
N SER A 52 2.29 8.04 -14.89
CA SER A 52 1.06 7.30 -15.21
C SER A 52 0.79 7.21 -16.71
N VAL A 53 1.06 8.29 -17.48
CA VAL A 53 0.96 8.28 -18.94
C VAL A 53 1.92 7.26 -19.55
N GLU A 54 3.18 7.24 -19.10
CA GLU A 54 4.16 6.27 -19.59
C GLU A 54 3.76 4.84 -19.23
N MET A 55 3.29 4.62 -18.00
CA MET A 55 2.79 3.32 -17.56
C MET A 55 1.62 2.83 -18.44
N VAL A 56 0.62 3.66 -18.71
CA VAL A 56 -0.53 3.31 -19.57
C VAL A 56 -0.07 3.07 -21.02
N SER A 57 0.88 3.87 -21.52
CA SER A 57 1.47 3.67 -22.85
C SER A 57 2.17 2.31 -22.96
N ARG A 58 2.97 1.93 -21.96
CA ARG A 58 3.63 0.62 -21.89
C ARG A 58 2.62 -0.52 -21.78
N ALA A 59 1.59 -0.34 -20.97
CA ALA A 59 0.50 -1.30 -20.83
C ALA A 59 -0.16 -1.60 -22.20
N ALA A 60 -0.47 -0.54 -22.97
CA ALA A 60 -1.03 -0.69 -24.31
C ALA A 60 -0.10 -1.46 -25.25
N GLN A 61 1.21 -1.19 -25.21
CA GLN A 61 2.22 -1.92 -26.00
C GLN A 61 2.30 -3.40 -25.61
N MET A 62 2.15 -3.71 -24.33
CA MET A 62 2.13 -5.09 -23.81
C MET A 62 0.80 -5.82 -24.07
N ARG A 63 -0.21 -5.13 -24.60
CA ARG A 63 -1.56 -5.66 -24.86
C ARG A 63 -2.23 -6.20 -23.61
N VAL A 64 -2.01 -5.56 -22.45
CA VAL A 64 -2.84 -5.85 -21.26
C VAL A 64 -4.24 -5.26 -21.47
N SER A 65 -5.23 -5.88 -20.85
CA SER A 65 -6.65 -5.53 -21.00
C SER A 65 -7.04 -4.30 -20.18
N TRP A 66 -6.42 -4.08 -19.02
CA TRP A 66 -6.64 -2.93 -18.17
C TRP A 66 -5.45 -2.67 -17.23
N VAL A 67 -5.43 -1.46 -16.68
CA VAL A 67 -4.41 -0.98 -15.73
C VAL A 67 -5.10 -0.63 -14.42
N ASP A 68 -4.55 -1.15 -13.32
CA ASP A 68 -4.96 -0.78 -11.97
C ASP A 68 -4.13 0.42 -11.49
N LEU A 69 -4.78 1.58 -11.35
CA LEU A 69 -4.15 2.83 -10.90
C LEU A 69 -4.13 2.96 -9.37
N ASP A 70 -4.41 1.89 -8.64
CA ASP A 70 -4.45 1.84 -7.18
C ASP A 70 -5.48 2.82 -6.58
N HIS A 71 -5.53 2.89 -5.26
CA HIS A 71 -6.47 3.68 -4.49
C HIS A 71 -6.32 5.20 -4.68
N GLY A 72 -7.40 5.92 -4.38
CA GLY A 72 -7.48 7.37 -4.48
C GLY A 72 -8.09 7.85 -5.79
N ASP A 73 -8.68 9.04 -5.71
CA ASP A 73 -9.55 9.69 -6.70
C ASP A 73 -8.88 10.93 -7.31
N TYR A 74 -7.55 10.90 -7.44
CA TYR A 74 -6.81 12.01 -8.04
C TYR A 74 -7.27 12.27 -9.48
N ASP A 75 -7.57 13.53 -9.81
CA ASP A 75 -8.14 13.97 -11.09
C ASP A 75 -7.36 13.46 -12.32
N TYR A 76 -6.03 13.36 -12.21
CA TYR A 76 -5.17 12.87 -13.30
C TYR A 76 -5.50 11.44 -13.72
N LYS A 77 -5.97 10.58 -12.80
CA LYS A 77 -6.34 9.18 -13.13
C LYS A 77 -7.51 9.15 -14.10
N TYR A 78 -8.53 9.98 -13.87
CA TYR A 78 -9.71 10.06 -14.72
C TYR A 78 -9.38 10.67 -16.08
N ARG A 79 -8.42 11.60 -16.17
CA ARG A 79 -7.91 12.11 -17.45
C ARG A 79 -7.24 11.03 -18.30
N LEU A 80 -6.79 9.93 -17.69
CA LEU A 80 -6.28 8.73 -18.37
C LEU A 80 -7.36 7.70 -18.72
N GLY A 81 -8.64 8.04 -18.49
CA GLY A 81 -9.77 7.15 -18.74
C GLY A 81 -10.04 6.15 -17.63
N ALA A 82 -9.54 6.39 -16.41
CA ALA A 82 -9.87 5.56 -15.26
C ALA A 82 -11.38 5.56 -14.99
N GLN A 83 -11.86 4.40 -14.53
CA GLN A 83 -13.23 4.21 -14.08
C GLN A 83 -13.20 3.74 -12.64
N ASP A 84 -14.11 4.27 -11.84
CA ASP A 84 -14.24 3.85 -10.44
C ASP A 84 -14.59 2.37 -10.36
N ARG A 85 -13.93 1.68 -9.43
CA ARG A 85 -14.22 0.30 -9.11
C ARG A 85 -14.46 0.17 -7.62
N SER A 86 -15.63 -0.34 -7.25
CA SER A 86 -15.94 -0.64 -5.85
C SER A 86 -14.98 -1.71 -5.33
N VAL A 87 -14.12 -1.32 -4.40
CA VAL A 87 -13.27 -2.26 -3.66
C VAL A 87 -14.01 -2.72 -2.41
N SER A 88 -13.91 -4.02 -2.10
CA SER A 88 -14.45 -4.58 -0.85
C SER A 88 -13.30 -4.82 0.12
N TYR A 89 -13.50 -4.43 1.37
CA TYR A 89 -12.55 -4.73 2.44
C TYR A 89 -12.93 -6.04 3.13
N LEU A 90 -12.03 -7.02 3.11
CA LEU A 90 -12.18 -8.20 3.96
C LEU A 90 -11.78 -7.85 5.39
N THR A 91 -12.76 -7.69 6.27
CA THR A 91 -12.51 -7.53 7.70
C THR A 91 -12.64 -8.88 8.40
N LEU A 92 -11.52 -9.47 8.79
CA LEU A 92 -11.52 -10.69 9.60
C LEU A 92 -11.62 -10.32 11.09
N ARG A 93 -12.68 -10.78 11.75
CA ARG A 93 -12.87 -10.64 13.21
C ARG A 93 -13.01 -12.03 13.82
N ARG A 94 -12.36 -12.26 14.96
CA ARG A 94 -12.51 -13.52 15.71
C ARG A 94 -13.97 -13.65 16.20
N ARG A 95 -14.58 -14.83 16.01
CA ARG A 95 -15.98 -15.12 16.35
C ARG A 95 -16.25 -15.09 17.87
N SER A 96 -15.26 -15.39 18.71
CA SER A 96 -15.37 -15.26 20.16
C SER A 96 -14.08 -14.73 20.77
N ARG A 97 -14.20 -13.96 21.86
CA ARG A 97 -13.08 -13.51 22.70
C ARG A 97 -12.68 -14.60 23.69
N SER A 98 -12.57 -15.87 23.26
CA SER A 98 -12.11 -16.95 24.13
C SER A 98 -10.77 -16.56 24.77
N ARG A 99 -10.77 -16.49 26.11
CA ARG A 99 -9.68 -15.96 26.95
C ARG A 99 -8.37 -16.74 26.77
N ALA A 100 -8.48 -18.04 26.50
CA ALA A 100 -7.37 -18.96 26.34
C ALA A 100 -6.58 -18.84 25.01
N MET A 101 -6.97 -17.94 24.10
CA MET A 101 -6.27 -17.73 22.81
C MET A 101 -6.00 -16.25 22.50
N GLN A 102 -5.91 -15.39 23.53
CA GLN A 102 -5.98 -13.94 23.33
C GLN A 102 -4.67 -13.25 22.92
N PHE A 103 -3.51 -13.88 23.04
CA PHE A 103 -2.21 -13.31 22.65
C PHE A 103 -1.15 -14.39 22.62
N ASP A 104 -0.42 -14.48 21.52
CA ASP A 104 0.74 -15.35 21.45
C ASP A 104 1.87 -14.73 22.30
N PRO A 105 2.36 -15.38 23.36
CA PRO A 105 3.45 -14.85 24.19
C PRO A 105 4.70 -14.54 23.38
N ALA A 106 4.94 -15.24 22.26
CA ALA A 106 6.05 -14.93 21.36
C ALA A 106 5.93 -13.53 20.73
N MET A 107 4.72 -12.97 20.69
CA MET A 107 4.44 -11.63 20.17
C MET A 107 4.58 -10.53 21.24
N ALA A 108 4.89 -10.86 22.50
CA ALA A 108 5.07 -9.89 23.58
C ALA A 108 6.09 -8.79 23.27
N PRO A 109 7.29 -9.10 22.74
CA PRO A 109 8.27 -8.08 22.39
C PRO A 109 7.73 -7.10 21.33
N PHE A 110 7.01 -7.60 20.34
CA PHE A 110 6.43 -6.79 19.26
C PHE A 110 5.30 -5.88 19.77
N ALA A 111 4.42 -6.40 20.63
CA ALA A 111 3.34 -5.62 21.21
C ALA A 111 3.85 -4.52 22.17
N VAL A 112 4.90 -4.79 22.94
CA VAL A 112 5.56 -3.77 23.77
C VAL A 112 6.20 -2.69 22.89
N LYS A 113 6.85 -3.08 21.78
CA LYS A 113 7.41 -2.12 20.81
C LYS A 113 6.33 -1.23 20.21
N ALA A 114 5.23 -1.80 19.71
CA ALA A 114 4.11 -1.05 19.14
C ALA A 114 3.47 -0.11 20.18
N THR A 115 3.32 -0.56 21.43
CA THR A 115 2.81 0.29 22.53
C THR A 115 3.70 1.51 22.77
N ARG A 116 5.03 1.34 22.71
CA ARG A 116 5.99 2.44 22.83
C ARG A 116 5.85 3.44 21.69
N GLU A 117 5.57 2.97 20.48
CA GLU A 117 5.33 3.82 19.32
C GLU A 117 4.05 4.66 19.49
N PHE A 118 2.96 4.10 20.01
CA PHE A 118 1.75 4.88 20.32
C PHE A 118 2.00 5.97 21.37
N ILE A 119 2.81 5.68 22.40
CA ILE A 119 3.18 6.68 23.42
C ILE A 119 4.00 7.81 22.80
N ARG A 120 5.00 7.47 21.95
CA ARG A 120 5.83 8.47 21.26
C ARG A 120 5.02 9.33 20.31
N ALA A 121 4.02 8.75 19.64
CA ALA A 121 3.11 9.45 18.75
C ALA A 121 2.03 10.26 19.49
N GLN A 122 2.04 10.26 20.83
CA GLN A 122 1.03 10.94 21.66
C GLN A 122 -0.41 10.51 21.31
N ASP A 123 -0.63 9.21 21.04
CA ASP A 123 -1.95 8.62 20.78
C ASP A 123 -2.43 7.86 22.04
N PRO A 124 -3.10 8.54 23.00
CA PRO A 124 -3.44 7.98 24.29
C PRO A 124 -4.51 6.87 24.20
N ASP A 125 -5.34 6.86 23.16
CA ASP A 125 -6.41 5.88 23.01
C ASP A 125 -5.85 4.52 22.56
N LYS A 126 -4.94 4.55 21.58
CA LYS A 126 -4.21 3.33 21.18
C LYS A 126 -3.27 2.85 22.28
N ALA A 127 -2.56 3.76 22.94
CA ALA A 127 -1.67 3.40 24.05
C ALA A 127 -2.44 2.73 25.21
N ARG A 128 -3.57 3.29 25.64
CA ARG A 128 -4.43 2.69 26.69
C ARG A 128 -4.96 1.32 26.28
N THR A 129 -5.42 1.18 25.04
CA THR A 129 -5.94 -0.09 24.52
C THR A 129 -4.85 -1.17 24.50
N ALA A 130 -3.67 -0.84 24.00
CA ALA A 130 -2.53 -1.76 23.92
C ALA A 130 -2.03 -2.17 25.32
N MET A 131 -1.90 -1.21 26.25
CA MET A 131 -1.55 -1.50 27.65
C MET A 131 -2.59 -2.38 28.34
N ALA A 132 -3.88 -2.16 28.10
CA ALA A 132 -4.95 -2.99 28.66
C ALA A 132 -4.95 -4.43 28.10
N GLN A 133 -4.48 -4.63 26.87
CA GLN A 133 -4.29 -5.96 26.29
C GLN A 133 -3.07 -6.65 26.94
N LEU A 134 -1.92 -5.97 27.00
CA LEU A 134 -0.70 -6.50 27.62
C LEU A 134 -0.91 -6.85 29.11
N ARG A 135 -1.55 -5.97 29.88
CA ARG A 135 -1.82 -6.19 31.31
C ARG A 135 -2.70 -7.42 31.56
N ARG A 136 -3.68 -7.67 30.70
CA ARG A 136 -4.54 -8.86 30.82
C ARG A 136 -3.77 -10.16 30.61
N HIS A 137 -2.70 -10.14 29.82
CA HIS A 137 -1.84 -11.31 29.60
C HIS A 137 -0.77 -11.51 30.66
N ALA A 138 -0.29 -10.46 31.30
CA ALA A 138 0.76 -10.57 32.33
C ALA A 138 0.24 -11.02 33.72
N LEU A 139 -1.08 -11.13 33.90
CA LEU A 139 -1.74 -11.44 35.18
C LEU A 139 -2.46 -12.81 35.17
N GLU A 140 -2.27 -13.61 34.12
CA GLU A 140 -2.70 -15.00 33.99
C GLU A 140 -1.45 -15.89 33.91
#